data_AF-A0A945F6C8-F1
#
_entry.id   AF-A0A945F6C8-F1
#
_cell.length_a   1.000
_cell.length_b   1.000
_cell.length_c   1.000
_cell.angle_alpha   90.00
_cell.angle_beta   90.00
_cell.angle_gamma   90.00
#
_symmetry.space_group_name_H-M   'P 1'
#
loop_
_entity.id
_entity.type
_entity.pdbx_description
1 polymer ?
#
loop_
_entity_poly.entity_id
_entity_poly.type
_entity_poly.pdbx_seq_one_letter_code
_entity_poly.pdbx_strand_id
1 'polypeptide(L)' 'MKRILNSILLIIVLFFSACTDVIDVEVPTEEAKLVIEASINWEKGTNGSEQTIYLSKSTPFFDTNGNVPVVGAS' A
#
# COMPACT_ATOMS: atom_id res chain seq x y z
N MET A 1 17.32 -18.18 -39.63
CA MET A 1 17.46 -17.61 -38.27
C MET A 1 16.61 -16.36 -38.07
N LYS A 2 16.76 -15.27 -38.85
CA LYS A 2 16.00 -14.00 -38.66
C LYS A 2 14.47 -14.16 -38.67
N ARG A 3 13.91 -15.01 -39.54
CA ARG A 3 12.45 -15.25 -39.59
C ARG A 3 11.90 -15.96 -38.35
N ILE A 4 12.66 -16.90 -37.79
CA ILE A 4 12.30 -17.62 -36.56
C ILE A 4 12.35 -16.66 -35.37
N LEU A 5 13.37 -15.79 -35.32
CA LEU A 5 13.49 -14.76 -34.29
C LEU A 5 12.30 -13.77 -34.32
N ASN A 6 11.86 -13.33 -35.51
CA ASN A 6 10.68 -12.48 -35.65
C ASN A 6 9.39 -13.18 -35.19
N SER A 7 9.21 -14.47 -35.48
CA SER A 7 8.06 -15.23 -35.00
C SER A 7 8.05 -15.40 -33.48
N ILE A 8 9.23 -15.64 -32.88
CA ILE A 8 9.37 -15.74 -31.42
C ILE A 8 9.04 -14.40 -30.76
N LEU A 9 9.50 -13.27 -31.33
CA LEU A 9 9.20 -11.93 -30.82
C LEU A 9 7.70 -11.64 -30.81
N LEU A 10 6.98 -12.01 -31.87
CA LEU A 10 5.53 -11.85 -31.97
C LEU A 10 4.80 -12.65 -30.87
N ILE A 11 5.23 -13.89 -30.67
CA ILE A 11 4.66 -14.78 -29.64
C ILE A 11 4.90 -14.19 -28.25
N ILE A 12 6.10 -13.68 -27.96
CA ILE A 12 6.43 -13.03 -26.69
C ILE A 12 5.49 -11.85 -26.43
N VAL A 13 5.31 -10.95 -27.39
CA VAL A 13 4.42 -9.78 -27.22
C VAL A 13 2.98 -10.19 -26.89
N LEU A 14 2.47 -11.26 -27.52
CA LEU A 14 1.14 -11.80 -27.24
C LEU A 14 1.03 -12.47 -25.87
N PHE A 15 2.09 -13.13 -25.39
CA PHE A 15 2.10 -13.75 -24.06
C PHE A 15 2.18 -12.73 -22.91
N PHE A 16 2.75 -11.55 -23.15
CA PHE A 16 2.87 -10.50 -22.14
C PHE A 16 1.81 -9.40 -22.26
N SER A 17 0.85 -9.50 -23.19
CA SER A 17 -0.30 -8.59 -23.24
C SER A 17 -1.38 -9.03 -22.25
N ALA A 18 -1.57 -8.27 -21.17
CA ALA A 18 -2.72 -8.40 -20.29
C ALA A 18 -3.78 -7.37 -20.67
N CYS A 19 -4.96 -7.82 -21.10
CA CYS A 19 -6.13 -6.95 -21.25
C CYS A 19 -6.96 -7.06 -19.97
N THR A 20 -6.81 -6.09 -19.06
CA THR A 20 -7.64 -5.97 -17.86
C THR A 20 -8.71 -4.92 -18.08
N ASP A 21 -9.96 -5.27 -17.83
CA ASP A 21 -11.04 -4.29 -17.79
C ASP A 21 -10.98 -3.58 -16.43
N VAL A 22 -10.61 -2.30 -16.45
CA VAL A 22 -10.52 -1.47 -15.23
C VAL A 22 -11.87 -0.83 -14.97
N ILE A 23 -12.34 -0.95 -13.74
CA ILE A 23 -13.58 -0.30 -13.30
C ILE A 23 -13.25 0.76 -12.26
N ASP A 24 -13.94 1.89 -12.35
CA ASP A 24 -13.93 2.90 -11.29
C ASP A 24 -14.96 2.51 -10.23
N VAL A 25 -14.48 2.20 -9.02
CA VAL A 25 -15.33 1.86 -7.88
C VAL A 25 -15.38 3.06 -6.95
N GLU A 26 -16.57 3.62 -6.78
CA GLU A 26 -16.78 4.68 -5.80
C GLU A 26 -16.84 4.08 -4.38
N VAL A 27 -16.05 4.64 -3.47
CA VAL A 27 -15.95 4.20 -2.07
C VAL A 27 -16.31 5.35 -1.13
N PRO A 28 -17.04 5.08 -0.04
CA PRO A 28 -17.40 6.11 0.91
C PRO A 28 -16.14 6.70 1.55
N THR A 29 -16.11 8.02 1.63
CA THR A 29 -15.02 8.78 2.27
C THR A 29 -15.61 9.65 3.37
N GLU A 30 -14.91 9.72 4.50
CA GLU A 30 -15.31 10.44 5.69
C GLU A 30 -14.26 11.50 6.05
N GLU A 31 -14.60 12.41 6.97
CA GLU A 31 -13.62 13.33 7.54
C GLU A 31 -12.47 12.57 8.24
N ALA A 32 -11.26 13.13 8.16
CA ALA A 32 -10.05 12.50 8.68
C ALA A 32 -10.11 12.34 10.21
N LYS A 33 -9.85 11.12 10.69
CA LYS A 33 -9.87 10.74 12.12
C LYS A 33 -8.46 10.45 12.62
N LEU A 34 -8.24 10.66 13.92
CA LEU A 34 -7.01 10.25 14.59
C LEU A 34 -6.96 8.72 14.67
N VAL A 35 -5.85 8.13 14.24
CA VAL A 35 -5.54 6.71 14.33
C VAL A 35 -4.36 6.55 15.30
N ILE A 36 -4.53 5.65 16.27
CA ILE A 36 -3.54 5.37 17.32
C ILE A 36 -3.14 3.90 17.21
N GLU A 37 -1.89 3.62 16.87
CA GLU A 37 -1.35 2.26 16.81
C GLU A 37 -0.39 2.04 17.99
N ALA A 38 -0.77 1.14 18.89
CA ALA A 38 -0.06 0.87 20.15
C ALA A 38 0.06 -0.65 20.41
N SER A 39 0.56 -1.39 19.42
CA SER A 39 0.83 -2.81 19.56
C SER A 39 2.04 -3.05 20.47
N ILE A 40 1.85 -3.83 21.54
CA ILE A 40 2.96 -4.27 22.39
C ILE A 40 3.59 -5.50 21.74
N ASN A 41 4.82 -5.35 21.25
CA ASN A 41 5.61 -6.47 20.74
C ASN A 41 6.68 -6.82 21.77
N TRP A 42 6.28 -7.52 22.83
CA TRP A 42 7.20 -7.93 23.89
C TRP A 42 8.03 -9.13 23.47
N GLU A 43 9.35 -8.98 23.47
CA GLU A 43 10.28 -10.08 23.27
C GLU A 43 10.65 -10.72 24.62
N LYS A 44 10.50 -12.04 24.72
CA LYS A 44 10.79 -12.80 25.94
C LYS A 44 12.23 -12.60 26.37
N GLY A 45 12.42 -12.15 27.61
CA GLY A 45 13.75 -11.86 28.18
C GLY A 45 14.14 -10.38 28.13
N THR A 46 13.31 -9.52 27.52
CA THR A 46 13.46 -8.06 27.58
C THR A 46 12.56 -7.44 28.65
N ASN A 47 12.91 -6.24 29.12
CA ASN A 47 12.10 -5.48 30.09
C ASN A 47 10.70 -5.15 29.53
N GLY A 48 10.60 -4.91 28.22
CA GLY A 48 9.32 -4.60 27.57
C GLY A 48 8.71 -3.26 27.92
N SER A 49 9.40 -2.40 28.67
CA SER A 49 8.90 -1.06 29.03
C SER A 49 9.06 -0.03 27.91
N GLU A 50 10.04 -0.20 27.03
CA GLU A 50 10.20 0.66 25.86
C GLU A 50 9.19 0.24 24.78
N GLN A 51 8.20 1.09 24.56
CA GLN A 51 7.13 0.90 23.58
C GLN A 51 7.04 2.11 22.68
N THR A 52 6.73 1.89 21.40
CA THR A 52 6.50 2.96 20.43
C THR A 52 5.02 3.03 20.09
N ILE A 53 4.45 4.22 20.15
CA ILE A 53 3.07 4.51 19.74
C ILE A 53 3.12 5.35 18.46
N TYR A 54 2.38 4.92 17.43
CA TYR A 54 2.26 5.67 16.19
C TYR A 54 0.94 6.42 16.16
N LEU A 55 1.01 7.72 15.84
CA LEU A 55 -0.15 8.61 15.69
C LEU A 55 -0.23 9.08 14.25
N SER A 56 -1.34 8.80 13.58
CA SER A 56 -1.59 9.19 12.19
C SER A 56 -3.01 9.70 12.00
N LYS A 57 -3.30 10.29 10.84
CA LYS A 57 -4.65 10.59 10.39
C LYS A 57 -5.10 9.56 9.37
N SER A 58 -6.37 9.15 9.42
CA SER A 58 -6.97 8.30 8.39
C SER A 58 -7.02 9.04 7.05
N THR A 59 -6.73 8.32 5.97
CA THR A 59 -6.78 8.84 4.59
C THR A 59 -7.86 8.12 3.78
N PRO A 60 -8.35 8.74 2.69
CA PRO A 60 -9.22 8.05 1.73
C PRO A 60 -8.56 6.80 1.15
N PHE A 61 -9.37 5.81 0.77
CA PHE A 61 -8.89 4.50 0.32
C PHE A 61 -7.96 4.54 -0.90
N PHE A 62 -8.24 5.44 -1.87
CA PHE A 62 -7.43 5.60 -3.08
C PHE A 62 -6.34 6.67 -2.95
N ASP A 63 -6.11 7.20 -1.75
CA ASP A 63 -5.06 8.20 -1.52
C ASP A 63 -3.67 7.55 -1.58
N THR A 64 -2.77 8.13 -2.37
CA THR A 64 -1.39 7.66 -2.55
C THR A 64 -0.38 8.43 -1.70
N ASN A 65 -0.83 9.42 -0.91
CA ASN A 65 0.04 10.26 -0.08
C ASN A 65 0.58 9.55 1.18
N GLY A 66 0.19 8.30 1.46
CA GLY A 66 0.73 7.48 2.55
C GLY A 66 0.29 7.94 3.95
N ASN A 67 1.04 7.52 4.99
CA ASN A 67 0.71 7.85 6.38
C ASN A 67 0.86 9.35 6.65
N VAL A 68 -0.24 10.02 6.99
CA VAL A 68 -0.23 11.44 7.35
C VAL A 68 0.07 11.59 8.84
N PRO A 69 1.21 12.18 9.24
CA PRO A 69 1.56 12.34 10.64
C PRO A 69 0.65 13.37 11.32
N VAL A 70 0.41 13.17 12.62
CA VAL A 70 -0.29 14.14 13.46
C VAL A 70 0.70 15.18 13.96
N VAL A 71 0.42 16.46 13.72
CA VAL A 71 1.24 17.60 14.19
C VAL A 71 0.45 18.39 15.23
N GLY A 72 1.13 18.85 16.29
CA GLY A 72 0.53 19.72 17.30
C GLY A 72 -0.27 19.00 18.38
N ALA A 73 -0.10 17.68 18.53
CA ALA A 73 -0.56 16.97 19.72
C ALA A 73 0.38 17.33 20.89
N SER A 74 -0.12 18.10 21.86
CA SER A 74 0.57 18.48 23.10
C SER A 74 -0.27 18.12 24.30
#